data_AF-A0A969XH47-F1
#
_entry.id   AF-A0A969XH47-F1
#
_cell.length_a   1.000
_cell.length_b   1.000
_cell.length_c   1.000
_cell.angle_alpha   90.00
_cell.angle_beta   90.00
_cell.angle_gamma   90.00
#
_symmetry.space_group_name_H-M   'P 1'
#
loop_
_entity.id
_entity.type
_entity.pdbx_description
1 polymer ?
#
loop_
_entity_poly.entity_id
_entity_poly.type
_entity_poly.pdbx_seq_one_letter_code
_entity_poly.pdbx_strand_id
1 'polypeptide(L)' 'VPTQALSLTIPALLAPPRVLVVVPEARKADAVRATLQGEITPDCPASMLRTKKGATLYLEPASAALLDL' A
#
# COMPACT_ATOMS: atom_id res chain seq x y z
N VAL A 1 17.93 3.14 -14.37
CA VAL A 1 17.32 3.65 -13.11
C VAL A 1 18.43 4.26 -12.27
N PRO A 2 18.24 5.43 -11.60
CA PRO A 2 19.27 6.03 -10.74
C PRO A 2 19.71 5.10 -9.60
N THR A 3 20.95 5.23 -9.13
CA THR A 3 21.50 4.41 -8.04
C THR A 3 21.16 4.94 -6.64
N GLN A 4 20.68 6.17 -6.54
CA GLN A 4 20.34 6.83 -5.27
C GLN A 4 18.99 7.53 -5.37
N ALA A 5 18.24 7.52 -4.27
CA ALA A 5 16.97 8.22 -4.13
C ALA A 5 16.79 8.69 -2.68
N LEU A 6 16.04 9.77 -2.51
CA LEU A 6 15.55 10.22 -1.21
C LEU A 6 14.09 9.79 -1.06
N SER A 7 13.74 9.25 0.11
CA SER A 7 12.38 8.87 0.46
C SER A 7 12.06 9.30 1.88
N LEU A 8 10.76 9.47 2.16
CA LEU A 8 10.27 9.53 3.52
C LEU A 8 10.37 8.15 4.18
N THR A 9 10.54 8.15 5.50
CA THR A 9 10.37 6.94 6.32
C THR A 9 8.88 6.64 6.49
N ILE A 10 8.53 5.42 6.89
CA ILE A 10 7.13 5.02 7.11
C ILE A 10 6.42 5.92 8.16
N PRO A 11 7.01 6.25 9.33
CA PRO A 11 6.37 7.17 10.27
C PRO A 11 6.12 8.55 9.67
N ALA A 12 7.06 9.10 8.88
CA ALA A 12 6.90 10.39 8.23
C ALA A 12 5.81 10.35 7.13
N LEU A 13 5.78 9.27 6.34
CA LEU A 13 4.78 9.06 5.28
C LEU A 13 3.35 8.96 5.83
N LEU A 14 3.17 8.36 7.01
CA LEU A 14 1.86 8.14 7.64
C LEU A 14 1.47 9.22 8.67
N ALA A 15 2.34 10.20 8.91
CA ALA A 15 2.06 11.33 9.81
C ALA A 15 0.82 12.15 9.39
N PRO A 16 0.58 12.46 8.09
CA PRO A 16 -0.58 13.26 7.67
C PRO A 16 -1.92 12.64 8.09
N PRO A 17 -2.97 13.43 8.37
CA PRO A 17 -4.28 12.90 8.78
C PRO A 17 -4.91 11.96 7.75
N ARG A 18 -4.66 12.20 6.45
CA ARG A 18 -5.18 11.40 5.34
C ARG A 18 -4.04 10.99 4.41
N VAL A 19 -4.08 9.73 3.96
CA VAL A 19 -3.16 9.16 2.98
C VAL A 19 -3.99 8.51 1.88
N LEU A 20 -3.79 8.94 0.64
CA LEU A 20 -4.47 8.36 -0.52
C LEU A 20 -3.48 7.45 -1.24
N VAL A 21 -3.87 6.21 -1.46
CA VAL A 21 -3.02 5.18 -2.08
C VAL A 21 -3.70 4.70 -3.35
N VAL A 22 -3.16 5.07 -4.50
CA VAL A 22 -3.77 4.78 -5.80
C VAL A 22 -2.99 3.65 -6.47
N VAL A 23 -3.65 2.54 -6.75
CA VAL A 23 -3.00 1.31 -7.20
C VAL A 23 -3.70 0.76 -8.45
N PRO A 24 -3.35 1.27 -9.64
CA PRO A 24 -3.94 0.78 -10.89
C PRO A 24 -3.24 -0.50 -11.39
N GLU A 25 -3.83 -1.15 -12.39
CA GLU A 25 -3.29 -2.28 -13.16
C GLU A 25 -3.21 -3.63 -12.43
N ALA A 26 -3.48 -4.71 -13.19
CA ALA A 26 -3.48 -6.09 -12.70
C ALA A 26 -2.14 -6.54 -12.07
N ARG A 27 -1.00 -6.04 -12.56
CA ARG A 27 0.33 -6.44 -12.06
C ARG A 27 0.59 -6.09 -10.58
N LYS A 28 -0.29 -5.30 -9.97
CA LYS A 28 -0.20 -4.91 -8.56
C LYS A 28 -1.11 -5.77 -7.65
N ALA A 29 -1.88 -6.72 -8.19
CA ALA A 29 -2.88 -7.47 -7.44
C ALA A 29 -2.29 -8.27 -6.26
N ASP A 30 -1.13 -8.90 -6.43
CA ASP A 30 -0.45 -9.60 -5.32
C ASP A 30 -0.01 -8.64 -4.21
N ALA A 31 0.49 -7.45 -4.58
CA ALA A 31 0.88 -6.43 -3.60
C ALA A 31 -0.34 -5.88 -2.85
N VAL A 32 -1.47 -5.71 -3.54
CA VAL A 32 -2.75 -5.30 -2.93
C VAL A 32 -3.24 -6.37 -1.95
N ARG A 33 -3.24 -7.65 -2.36
CA ARG A 33 -3.59 -8.79 -1.48
C ARG A 33 -2.70 -8.83 -0.24
N ALA A 34 -1.38 -8.78 -0.42
CA ALA A 34 -0.42 -8.78 0.68
C ALA A 34 -0.62 -7.58 1.62
N THR A 35 -0.91 -6.39 1.06
CA THR A 35 -1.17 -5.17 1.83
C THR A 35 -2.42 -5.29 2.70
N LEU A 36 -3.52 -5.80 2.15
CA LEU A 36 -4.81 -5.80 2.84
C LEU A 36 -5.05 -7.03 3.70
N GLN A 37 -4.60 -8.21 3.27
CA GLN A 37 -4.92 -9.50 3.92
C GLN A 37 -3.69 -10.19 4.53
N GLY A 38 -2.47 -9.76 4.21
CA GLY A 38 -1.24 -10.33 4.78
C GLY A 38 -0.94 -9.89 6.22
N GLU A 39 0.20 -10.35 6.76
CA GLU A 39 0.71 -9.85 8.04
C GLU A 39 1.21 -8.41 7.93
N ILE A 40 1.21 -7.67 9.05
CA ILE A 40 1.87 -6.36 9.10
C ILE A 40 3.37 -6.60 9.31
N THR A 41 4.15 -6.41 8.26
CA THR A 41 5.58 -6.75 8.23
C THR A 41 6.40 -5.77 7.36
N PRO A 42 7.67 -5.49 7.71
CA PRO A 42 8.60 -4.73 6.85
C PRO A 42 8.82 -5.34 5.45
N ASP A 43 8.60 -6.64 5.26
CA ASP A 43 8.70 -7.28 3.94
C ASP A 43 7.60 -6.81 2.98
N CYS A 44 6.48 -6.32 3.52
CA CYS A 44 5.43 -5.62 2.80
C CYS A 44 5.18 -4.26 3.46
N PRO A 45 5.97 -3.21 3.17
CA PRO A 45 5.86 -1.91 3.87
C PRO A 45 4.46 -1.28 3.82
N ALA A 46 3.72 -1.53 2.73
CA ALA A 46 2.35 -1.06 2.54
C ALA A 46 1.36 -1.67 3.54
N SER A 47 1.63 -2.85 4.11
CA SER A 47 0.79 -3.46 5.17
C SER A 47 0.60 -2.54 6.39
N MET A 48 1.56 -1.63 6.65
CA MET A 48 1.46 -0.65 7.73
C MET A 48 0.30 0.35 7.53
N LEU A 49 -0.17 0.56 6.29
CA LEU A 49 -1.32 1.42 5.99
C LEU A 49 -2.58 1.02 6.77
N ARG A 50 -2.75 -0.27 7.07
CA ARG A 50 -3.87 -0.79 7.87
C ARG A 50 -3.92 -0.25 9.30
N THR A 51 -2.79 0.20 9.84
CA THR A 51 -2.74 0.82 11.18
C THR A 51 -3.19 2.28 11.18
N LYS A 52 -3.29 2.91 9.99
CA LYS A 52 -3.64 4.31 9.83
C LYS A 52 -5.12 4.44 9.51
N LYS A 53 -5.92 4.92 10.47
CA LYS A 53 -7.36 5.20 10.29
C LYS A 53 -7.69 6.08 9.06
N GLY A 54 -6.79 6.97 8.66
CA GLY A 54 -6.96 7.89 7.53
C GLY A 54 -6.35 7.43 6.20
N ALA A 55 -5.91 6.17 6.09
CA ALA A 55 -5.42 5.63 4.83
C ALA A 55 -6.59 5.07 3.99
N THR A 56 -6.66 5.46 2.72
CA THR A 56 -7.67 4.97 1.78
C THR A 56 -6.98 4.47 0.52
N LEU A 57 -7.24 3.21 0.17
CA LEU A 57 -6.77 2.58 -1.07
C LEU A 57 -7.83 2.76 -2.15
N TYR A 58 -7.41 3.27 -3.30
CA TYR A 58 -8.20 3.37 -4.52
C TYR A 58 -7.69 2.30 -5.50
N LEU A 59 -8.52 1.29 -5.70
CA LEU A 59 -8.19 0.10 -6.48
C LEU A 59 -9.07 0.04 -7.73
N GLU A 60 -8.50 -0.51 -8.80
CA GLU A 60 -9.25 -0.95 -9.97
C GLU A 60 -9.71 -2.39 -9.75
N PRO A 61 -10.75 -2.87 -10.46
CA PRO A 61 -11.13 -4.28 -10.40
C PRO A 61 -9.96 -5.22 -10.70
N ALA A 62 -9.08 -4.83 -11.64
CA ALA A 62 -7.90 -5.60 -12.01
C ALA A 62 -6.85 -5.68 -10.88
N SER A 63 -6.61 -4.59 -10.15
CA SER A 63 -5.67 -4.59 -9.02
C SER A 63 -6.27 -5.16 -7.73
N ALA A 64 -7.60 -5.25 -7.65
CA ALA A 64 -8.33 -5.92 -6.56
C ALA A 64 -8.63 -7.41 -6.84
N ALA A 65 -8.23 -7.95 -7.99
CA ALA A 65 -8.68 -9.25 -8.49
C ALA A 65 -8.32 -10.47 -7.61
N LEU A 66 -7.43 -10.30 -6.62
CA LEU A 66 -6.97 -11.36 -5.71
C LEU A 66 -7.44 -11.14 -4.27
N LEU A 67 -8.36 -10.20 -4.03
CA LEU A 67 -8.97 -9.99 -2.71
C LEU A 67 -10.16 -10.93 -2.51
N ASP A 68 -10.29 -11.43 -1.29
CA ASP A 68 -11.49 -12.15 -0.85
C ASP A 68 -12.50 -11.10 -0.35
N LEU A 69 -13.45 -10.73 -1.22
CA LEU A 69 -14.54 -9.79 -0.96
C LEU A 69 -15.90 -10.51 -0.87
#